data_AF-A0A6V7X9M7-F1
#
_entry.id   AF-A0A6V7X9M7-F1
#
_cell.length_a   1.000
_cell.length_b   1.000
_cell.length_c   1.000
_cell.angle_alpha   90.00
_cell.angle_beta   90.00
_cell.angle_gamma   90.00
#
_symmetry.space_group_name_H-M   'P 1'
#
loop_
_entity.id
_entity.type
_entity.pdbx_description
1 polymer ?
#
loop_
_entity_poly.entity_id
_entity_poly.type
_entity_poly.pdbx_seq_one_letter_code
_entity_poly.pdbx_strand_id
1 'polypeptide(L)'
;MERVKKKTKFVFQAVSHCNSESGRDPISKRLKNITGFDIVGGCFGGWCSYDCYDRNMEDHKFYLAFESNICLNYVTEKFWRALRSLTIPVVFTRSVFEGMDVPSSAFIALEDFKSVNEFVAHLQALQNDTERYMK
;
A
#
# COMPACT_ATOMS: atom_id res chain seq x y z
N MET A 1 7.14 -18.24 -5.33
CA MET A 1 8.34 -17.39 -5.18
C MET A 1 8.73 -16.63 -6.45
N GLU A 2 8.68 -17.24 -7.65
CA GLU A 2 9.04 -16.53 -8.90
C GLU A 2 8.24 -15.25 -9.16
N ARG A 3 6.94 -15.23 -8.84
CA ARG A 3 6.10 -14.02 -9.00
C ARG A 3 6.62 -12.82 -8.20
N VAL A 4 7.11 -13.05 -6.97
CA VAL A 4 7.69 -11.98 -6.13
C VAL A 4 8.99 -11.46 -6.73
N LYS A 5 9.83 -12.35 -7.26
CA LYS A 5 11.10 -11.98 -7.90
C LYS A 5 10.89 -11.19 -9.21
N LYS A 6 9.75 -11.33 -9.87
CA LYS A 6 9.38 -10.59 -11.10
C LYS A 6 8.88 -9.17 -10.82
N LYS A 7 8.51 -8.84 -9.57
CA LYS A 7 8.09 -7.49 -9.17
C LYS A 7 9.27 -6.53 -9.20
N THR A 8 9.25 -5.58 -10.12
CA THR A 8 10.32 -4.58 -10.30
C THR A 8 9.92 -3.20 -9.82
N LYS A 9 8.60 -2.92 -9.72
CA LYS A 9 8.10 -1.61 -9.33
C LYS A 9 7.95 -1.48 -7.82
N PHE A 10 8.02 -0.23 -7.35
CA PHE A 10 8.15 0.08 -5.93
C PHE A 10 6.80 0.11 -5.21
N VAL A 11 6.05 1.22 -5.28
CA VAL A 11 4.78 1.39 -4.56
C VAL A 11 3.65 1.75 -5.52
N PHE A 12 2.49 1.11 -5.36
CA PHE A 12 1.28 1.41 -6.12
C PHE A 12 0.13 1.85 -5.22
N GLN A 13 -0.74 2.73 -5.72
CA GLN A 13 -2.04 3.01 -5.14
C GLN A 13 -3.06 3.36 -6.24
N ALA A 14 -4.25 2.79 -6.16
CA ALA A 14 -5.39 3.22 -6.97
C ALA A 14 -6.48 3.80 -6.07
N VAL A 15 -6.84 5.06 -6.29
CA VAL A 15 -7.83 5.76 -5.46
C VAL A 15 -8.69 6.74 -6.25
N SER A 16 -10.01 6.56 -6.15
CA SER A 16 -11.00 7.40 -6.83
C SER A 16 -12.03 8.03 -5.89
N HIS A 17 -12.11 7.60 -4.62
CA HIS A 17 -12.96 8.23 -3.61
C HIS A 17 -12.16 9.30 -2.86
N CYS A 18 -12.46 10.57 -3.11
CA CYS A 18 -11.73 11.71 -2.56
C CYS A 18 -12.49 12.34 -1.38
N ASN A 19 -11.83 13.23 -0.65
CA ASN A 19 -12.29 13.84 0.59
C ASN A 19 -12.60 12.78 1.65
N SER A 20 -11.72 11.77 1.80
CA SER A 20 -11.97 10.69 2.75
C SER A 20 -11.71 11.12 4.20
N GLU A 21 -12.55 10.65 5.11
CA GLU A 21 -12.47 10.96 6.54
C GLU A 21 -11.19 10.46 7.21
N SER A 22 -10.53 9.44 6.66
CA SER A 22 -9.25 8.93 7.16
C SER A 22 -8.08 9.92 7.05
N GLY A 23 -8.22 11.01 6.30
CA GLY A 23 -7.11 11.93 6.04
C GLY A 23 -6.02 11.36 5.12
N ARG A 24 -6.29 10.25 4.40
CA ARG A 24 -5.30 9.64 3.48
C ARG A 24 -4.95 10.52 2.28
N ASP A 25 -5.84 11.43 1.88
CA ASP A 25 -5.71 12.20 0.65
C ASP A 25 -4.48 13.12 0.62
N PRO A 26 -4.24 14.00 1.64
CA PRO A 26 -3.02 14.82 1.68
C PRO A 26 -1.75 13.97 1.73
N ILE A 27 -1.77 12.81 2.41
CA ILE A 27 -0.63 11.91 2.46
C ILE A 27 -0.37 11.28 1.10
N SER A 28 -1.40 10.74 0.45
CA SER A 28 -1.30 10.14 -0.89
C SER A 28 -0.79 11.17 -1.91
N LYS A 29 -1.23 12.43 -1.81
CA LYS A 29 -0.73 13.53 -2.63
C LYS A 29 0.74 13.84 -2.38
N ARG A 30 1.20 13.81 -1.12
CA ARG A 30 2.63 13.99 -0.79
C ARG A 30 3.49 12.84 -1.32
N LEU A 31 3.04 11.60 -1.14
CA LEU A 31 3.73 10.39 -1.58
C LEU A 31 3.83 10.32 -3.11
N LYS A 32 2.81 10.79 -3.85
CA LYS A 32 2.81 10.82 -5.32
C LYS A 32 4.00 11.59 -5.92
N ASN A 33 4.55 12.56 -5.19
CA ASN A 33 5.69 13.36 -5.64
C ASN A 33 7.06 12.67 -5.38
N ILE A 34 7.06 11.47 -4.79
CA ILE A 34 8.26 10.69 -4.51
C ILE A 34 8.48 9.69 -5.65
N THR A 35 9.70 9.62 -6.18
CA THR A 35 10.05 8.68 -7.25
C THR A 35 9.72 7.24 -6.86
N GLY A 36 9.02 6.52 -7.76
CA GLY A 36 8.61 5.13 -7.56
C GLY A 36 7.26 4.92 -6.87
N PHE A 37 6.54 6.00 -6.53
CA PHE A 37 5.16 5.93 -6.07
C PHE A 37 4.18 6.13 -7.24
N ASP A 38 3.72 5.03 -7.81
CA ASP A 38 2.71 5.00 -8.87
C ASP A 38 1.31 5.16 -8.23
N ILE A 39 0.91 6.41 -7.98
CA ILE A 39 -0.40 6.73 -7.39
C ILE A 39 -1.36 7.25 -8.47
N VAL A 40 -2.46 6.55 -8.70
CA VAL A 40 -3.42 6.80 -9.80
C VAL A 40 -4.87 6.80 -9.33
N GLY A 41 -5.79 7.18 -10.22
CA GLY A 41 -7.23 7.17 -9.98
C GLY A 41 -7.85 8.57 -9.96
N GLY A 42 -9.16 8.63 -9.71
CA GLY A 42 -9.97 9.85 -9.87
C GLY A 42 -9.46 11.05 -9.06
N CYS A 43 -8.89 10.81 -7.88
CA CYS A 43 -8.34 11.88 -7.03
C CYS A 43 -7.05 12.51 -7.58
N PHE A 44 -6.48 11.94 -8.65
CA PHE A 44 -5.26 12.39 -9.30
C PHE A 44 -5.45 12.67 -10.79
N GLY A 45 -6.69 12.95 -11.21
CA GLY A 45 -7.01 13.35 -12.59
C GLY A 45 -6.86 12.22 -13.62
N GLY A 46 -6.89 10.96 -13.17
CA GLY A 46 -6.74 9.80 -14.04
C GLY A 46 -7.78 8.72 -13.75
N TRP A 47 -7.70 7.63 -14.52
CA TRP A 47 -8.52 6.44 -14.33
C TRP A 47 -7.63 5.19 -14.28
N CYS A 48 -7.98 4.23 -13.44
CA CYS A 48 -7.35 2.91 -13.43
C CYS A 48 -8.45 1.86 -13.55
N SER A 49 -8.59 1.29 -14.74
CA SER A 49 -9.47 0.15 -15.00
C SER A 49 -9.04 -1.09 -14.21
N TYR A 50 -9.85 -2.15 -14.25
CA TYR A 50 -9.48 -3.44 -13.68
C TYR A 50 -8.14 -3.96 -14.22
N ASP A 51 -7.92 -3.92 -15.54
CA ASP A 51 -6.65 -4.34 -16.15
C ASP A 51 -5.46 -3.46 -15.74
N CYS A 52 -5.69 -2.17 -15.51
CA CYS A 52 -4.67 -1.29 -14.92
C CYS A 52 -4.34 -1.75 -13.50
N TYR A 53 -5.36 -1.97 -12.67
CA TYR A 53 -5.19 -2.40 -11.29
C TYR A 53 -4.43 -3.72 -11.21
N ASP A 54 -4.92 -4.75 -11.91
CA ASP A 54 -4.38 -6.11 -11.82
C ASP A 54 -2.91 -6.16 -12.29
N ARG A 55 -2.57 -5.52 -13.43
CA ARG A 55 -1.17 -5.42 -13.88
C ARG A 55 -0.27 -4.74 -12.84
N ASN A 56 -0.71 -3.62 -12.27
CA ASN A 56 0.10 -2.92 -11.27
C ASN A 56 0.24 -3.74 -9.98
N MET A 57 -0.79 -4.48 -9.58
CA MET A 57 -0.69 -5.41 -8.46
C MET A 57 0.29 -6.57 -8.74
N GLU A 58 0.49 -6.95 -10.00
CA GLU A 58 1.50 -7.96 -10.36
C GLU A 58 2.93 -7.39 -10.39
N ASP A 59 3.10 -6.13 -10.76
CA ASP A 59 4.44 -5.52 -10.94
C ASP A 59 5.02 -4.87 -9.68
N HIS A 60 4.17 -4.42 -8.76
CA HIS A 60 4.58 -3.68 -7.57
C HIS A 60 4.80 -4.54 -6.34
N LYS A 61 5.82 -4.17 -5.57
CA LYS A 61 6.17 -4.78 -4.27
C LYS A 61 5.27 -4.31 -3.13
N PHE A 62 4.83 -3.05 -3.15
CA PHE A 62 4.00 -2.49 -2.09
C PHE A 62 2.71 -1.89 -2.66
N TYR A 63 1.62 -2.02 -1.91
CA TYR A 63 0.34 -1.40 -2.24
C TYR A 63 -0.16 -0.56 -1.07
N LEU A 64 -0.44 0.72 -1.30
CA LEU A 64 -1.02 1.60 -0.28
C LEU A 64 -2.51 1.27 -0.12
N ALA A 65 -2.82 0.34 0.78
CA ALA A 65 -4.17 -0.09 1.14
C ALA A 65 -4.84 0.89 2.12
N PHE A 66 -4.79 2.19 1.83
CA PHE A 66 -5.38 3.22 2.68
C PHE A 66 -6.90 3.25 2.54
N GLU A 67 -7.59 2.93 3.62
CA GLU A 67 -9.04 2.98 3.68
C GLU A 67 -9.58 4.41 3.79
N SER A 68 -10.83 4.60 3.38
CA SER A 68 -11.49 5.91 3.41
C SER A 68 -11.81 6.40 4.82
N ASN A 69 -11.87 5.50 5.80
CA ASN A 69 -12.18 5.78 7.19
C ASN A 69 -11.19 4.99 8.07
N ILE A 70 -10.89 5.51 9.27
CA ILE A 70 -10.07 4.82 10.26
C ILE A 70 -11.01 4.32 11.34
N CYS A 71 -11.37 3.04 11.27
CA CYS A 71 -12.27 2.40 12.22
C CYS A 71 -11.76 1.00 12.56
N LEU A 72 -12.01 0.56 13.80
CA LEU A 72 -11.70 -0.79 14.23
C LEU A 72 -12.36 -1.81 13.28
N ASN A 73 -11.59 -2.80 12.82
CA ASN A 73 -12.00 -3.86 11.91
C ASN A 73 -12.48 -3.42 10.53
N TYR A 74 -12.33 -2.14 10.16
CA TYR A 74 -12.67 -1.65 8.83
C TYR A 74 -11.53 -1.92 7.84
N VAL A 75 -11.48 -3.16 7.34
CA VAL A 75 -10.46 -3.64 6.39
C VAL A 75 -11.16 -4.21 5.15
N THR A 76 -10.94 -3.60 3.99
CA THR A 76 -11.70 -3.90 2.75
C THR A 76 -10.89 -4.68 1.71
N GLU A 77 -11.39 -4.76 0.48
CA GLU A 77 -10.74 -5.44 -0.63
C GLU A 77 -9.31 -4.96 -0.90
N LYS A 78 -8.98 -3.70 -0.56
CA LYS A 78 -7.65 -3.10 -0.78
C LYS A 78 -6.55 -3.93 -0.12
N PHE A 79 -6.76 -4.27 1.15
CA PHE A 79 -5.82 -5.07 1.93
C PHE A 79 -5.75 -6.51 1.39
N TRP A 80 -6.91 -7.15 1.22
CA TRP A 80 -6.96 -8.56 0.82
C TRP A 80 -6.48 -8.81 -0.61
N ARG A 81 -6.68 -7.86 -1.53
CA ARG A 81 -6.15 -7.95 -2.91
C ARG A 81 -4.64 -7.85 -2.95
N ALA A 82 -4.02 -7.03 -2.09
CA ALA A 82 -2.58 -6.97 -1.96
C ALA A 82 -1.99 -8.31 -1.53
N LEU A 83 -2.52 -8.91 -0.46
CA LEU A 83 -2.08 -10.23 0.01
C LEU A 83 -2.24 -11.30 -1.07
N ARG A 84 -3.38 -11.37 -1.76
CA ARG A 84 -3.61 -12.32 -2.86
C ARG A 84 -2.65 -12.14 -4.03
N SER A 85 -2.12 -10.93 -4.23
CA SER A 85 -1.19 -10.60 -5.32
C SER A 85 0.28 -10.71 -4.92
N LEU A 86 0.56 -11.21 -3.71
CA LEU A 86 1.91 -11.29 -3.11
C LEU A 86 2.60 -9.91 -3.06
N THR A 87 1.79 -8.88 -2.85
CA THR A 87 2.20 -7.48 -2.67
C THR A 87 1.97 -7.13 -1.21
N ILE A 88 2.96 -6.51 -0.56
CA ILE A 88 2.83 -6.16 0.86
C ILE A 88 1.85 -4.99 0.99
N PRO A 89 0.73 -5.15 1.71
CA PRO A 89 -0.17 -4.04 2.00
C PRO A 89 0.50 -3.06 2.96
N VAL A 90 0.45 -1.78 2.60
CA VAL A 90 0.78 -0.66 3.48
C VAL A 90 -0.53 -0.02 3.92
N VAL A 91 -0.82 -0.10 5.21
CA VAL A 91 -2.04 0.44 5.81
C VAL A 91 -1.74 1.77 6.49
N PHE A 92 -2.78 2.52 6.81
CA PHE A 92 -2.60 3.81 7.47
C PHE A 92 -2.32 3.64 8.96
N THR A 93 -3.18 2.87 9.63
CA THR A 93 -3.18 2.65 11.08
C THR A 93 -3.18 1.16 11.38
N ARG A 94 -2.39 0.73 12.38
CA ARG A 94 -2.23 -0.66 12.80
C ARG A 94 -3.36 -1.13 13.68
N SER A 95 -3.86 -0.27 14.57
CA SER A 95 -4.92 -0.62 15.52
C SER A 95 -6.25 -1.00 14.86
N VAL A 96 -6.46 -0.67 13.57
CA VAL A 96 -7.66 -1.14 12.84
C VAL A 96 -7.73 -2.67 12.70
N PHE A 97 -6.61 -3.37 12.90
CA PHE A 97 -6.53 -4.84 12.88
C PHE A 97 -6.63 -5.47 14.27
N GLU A 98 -6.84 -4.69 15.34
CA GLU A 98 -6.94 -5.23 16.70
C GLU A 98 -8.14 -6.20 16.83
N GLY A 99 -7.89 -7.39 17.35
CA GLY A 99 -8.90 -8.45 17.44
C GLY A 99 -9.14 -9.22 16.14
N MET A 100 -8.41 -8.91 15.05
CA MET A 100 -8.41 -9.71 13.83
C MET A 100 -7.30 -10.75 13.86
N ASP A 101 -7.54 -11.91 13.24
CA ASP A 101 -6.53 -12.96 13.03
C ASP A 101 -5.63 -12.63 11.82
N VAL A 102 -4.94 -11.49 11.88
CA VAL A 102 -4.00 -11.03 10.85
C VAL A 102 -2.63 -10.85 11.50
N PRO A 103 -1.61 -11.63 11.10
CA PRO A 103 -0.27 -11.48 11.65
C PRO A 103 0.27 -10.06 11.45
N SER A 104 0.91 -9.50 12.48
CA SER A 104 1.48 -8.15 12.42
C SER A 104 2.58 -7.99 11.35
N SER A 105 3.21 -9.09 10.94
CA SER A 105 4.19 -9.16 9.86
C SER A 105 3.57 -9.14 8.46
N ALA A 106 2.27 -9.38 8.32
CA ALA A 106 1.60 -9.43 7.02
C ALA A 106 1.46 -8.06 6.35
N PHE A 107 1.73 -6.97 7.07
CA PHE A 107 1.53 -5.61 6.61
C PHE A 107 2.44 -4.60 7.30
N ILE A 108 2.57 -3.43 6.66
CA ILE A 108 3.31 -2.30 7.18
C ILE A 108 2.30 -1.19 7.50
N ALA A 109 2.34 -0.61 8.69
CA ALA A 109 1.51 0.55 9.02
C ALA A 109 2.32 1.84 8.87
N LEU A 110 1.76 2.83 8.17
CA LEU A 110 2.43 4.12 7.96
C LEU A 110 2.68 4.85 9.28
N GLU A 111 1.76 4.74 10.24
CA GLU A 111 1.89 5.37 11.56
C GLU A 111 3.04 4.84 12.43
N ASP A 112 3.64 3.69 12.06
CA ASP A 112 4.78 3.12 12.78
C ASP A 112 6.07 3.96 12.58
N PHE A 113 6.06 4.91 11.62
CA PHE A 113 7.22 5.71 11.25
C PHE A 113 7.09 7.15 11.71
N LYS A 114 8.19 7.74 12.19
CA LYS A 114 8.20 9.14 12.68
C LYS A 114 8.15 10.16 11.54
N SER A 115 8.46 9.75 10.31
CA SER A 115 8.41 10.61 9.14
C SER A 115 8.20 9.83 7.84
N VAL A 116 7.73 10.54 6.81
CA VAL A 116 7.63 10.00 5.43
C VAL A 116 9.00 9.52 4.92
N ASN A 117 10.09 10.19 5.27
CA ASN A 117 11.43 9.79 4.84
C ASN A 117 11.85 8.46 5.47
N GLU A 118 11.55 8.27 6.76
CA GLU A 118 11.83 7.00 7.46
C GLU A 118 10.99 5.85 6.87
N PHE A 119 9.71 6.11 6.61
CA PHE A 119 8.82 5.17 5.92
C PHE A 119 9.37 4.76 4.54
N VAL A 120 9.74 5.73 3.70
CA VAL A 120 10.30 5.45 2.37
C VAL A 120 11.61 4.67 2.46
N ALA A 121 12.50 5.06 3.36
CA ALA A 121 13.77 4.37 3.58
C ALA A 121 13.56 2.91 4.02
N HIS A 122 12.57 2.66 4.88
CA HIS A 122 12.20 1.31 5.29
C HIS A 122 11.73 0.46 4.10
N LEU A 123 10.81 0.99 3.28
CA LEU A 123 10.33 0.27 2.09
C LEU A 123 11.44 0.01 1.08
N GLN A 124 12.36 0.96 0.88
CA GLN A 124 13.52 0.80 -0.01
C GLN A 124 14.47 -0.29 0.48
N ALA A 125 14.77 -0.30 1.78
CA ALA A 125 15.60 -1.36 2.39
C ALA A 125 14.94 -2.74 2.19
N LEU A 126 13.63 -2.83 2.38
CA LEU A 126 12.88 -4.07 2.21
C LEU A 126 12.77 -4.50 0.74
N GLN A 127 12.65 -3.57 -0.21
CA GLN A 127 12.64 -3.88 -1.64
C GLN A 127 13.93 -4.58 -2.08
N ASN A 128 15.07 -4.17 -1.53
CA ASN A 128 16.41 -4.67 -1.88
C ASN A 128 16.78 -5.98 -1.16
N ASP A 129 15.99 -6.40 -0.17
CA ASP A 129 16.18 -7.63 0.59
C ASP A 129 15.02 -8.60 0.31
N THR A 130 15.20 -9.45 -0.70
CA THR A 130 14.14 -10.38 -1.13
C THR A 130 13.84 -11.42 -0.06
N GLU A 131 14.83 -11.82 0.76
CA GLU A 131 14.58 -12.78 1.84
C GLU A 131 13.70 -12.15 2.92
N ARG A 132 14.01 -10.94 3.34
CA ARG A 132 13.21 -10.21 4.32
C ARG A 132 11.82 -9.84 3.80
N TYR A 133 11.69 -9.51 2.52
CA TYR A 133 10.39 -9.27 1.89
C TYR A 133 9.48 -10.51 1.91
N MET A 134 10.06 -11.72 1.90
CA MET A 134 9.32 -12.98 1.85
C MET A 134 9.07 -13.62 3.23
N LYS A 135 9.58 -13.02 4.32
CA LYS A 135 9.35 -13.46 5.70
C LYS A 135 8.11 -12.79 6.27
#